data_AF-Q91538-F1
#
_entry.id   AF-Q91538-F1
#
_cell.length_a   1.000
_cell.length_b   1.000
_cell.length_c   1.000
_cell.angle_alpha   90.00
_cell.angle_beta   90.00
_cell.angle_gamma   90.00
#
_symmetry.space_group_name_H-M   'P 1'
#
loop_
_entity.id
_entity.type
_entity.pdbx_description
1 polymer ?
#
loop_
_entity_poly.entity_id
_entity_poly.type
_entity_poly.pdbx_seq_one_letter_code
_entity_poly.pdbx_strand_id
1 'polypeptide(L)'
;LVEKMNVFNSNVKNLSKIERANACCTVIKHLMKKNFTLEFSRDRKSMSVYCTPAKGDGGAKMFVKGAPEGVIDRCTYVRVGTTRVPLTNAIKDKILAVIRDWGTGRDTLRCLALATRDTPLKVDEMNLEDS
;
A
#
# COMPACT_ATOMS: atom_id res chain seq x y z
N LEU A 1 2.03 10.11 1.50
CA LEU A 1 3.45 9.98 1.92
C LEU A 1 4.36 9.61 0.74
N VAL A 2 4.09 8.52 0.01
CA VAL A 2 4.83 8.14 -1.21
C VAL A 2 4.61 9.12 -2.37
N GLU A 3 3.41 9.71 -2.45
CA GLU A 3 3.06 10.74 -3.45
C GLU A 3 3.81 12.08 -3.28
N LYS A 4 4.66 12.20 -2.27
CA LYS A 4 5.53 13.38 -2.06
C LYS A 4 6.99 13.12 -2.41
N MET A 5 7.36 11.87 -2.67
CA MET A 5 8.76 11.47 -2.93
C MET A 5 9.16 11.62 -4.41
N ASN A 6 8.26 12.10 -5.27
CA ASN A 6 8.47 12.28 -6.71
C ASN A 6 9.19 11.11 -7.40
N VAL A 7 8.75 9.89 -7.09
CA VAL A 7 9.37 8.64 -7.60
C VAL A 7 9.37 8.57 -9.13
N PHE A 8 8.45 9.28 -9.78
CA PHE A 8 8.35 9.37 -11.25
C PHE A 8 9.14 10.53 -11.86
N ASN A 9 9.96 11.23 -11.06
CA ASN A 9 10.76 12.38 -11.45
C ASN A 9 9.97 13.43 -12.26
N SER A 10 8.72 13.69 -11.85
CA SER A 10 7.81 14.61 -12.53
C SER A 10 8.34 16.04 -12.41
N ASN A 11 8.19 16.83 -13.47
CA ASN A 11 8.60 18.23 -13.46
C ASN A 11 7.63 19.05 -12.60
N VAL A 12 8.13 19.60 -11.48
CA VAL A 12 7.35 20.39 -10.53
C VAL A 12 7.77 21.87 -10.46
N LYS A 13 8.73 22.30 -11.29
CA LYS A 13 9.37 23.63 -11.15
C LYS A 13 8.39 24.79 -11.37
N ASN A 14 7.48 24.65 -12.33
CA ASN A 14 6.55 25.70 -12.74
C ASN A 14 5.11 25.48 -12.26
N LEU A 15 4.90 24.56 -11.32
CA LEU A 15 3.58 24.29 -10.74
C LEU A 15 3.28 25.26 -9.59
N SER A 16 2.02 25.65 -9.47
CA SER A 16 1.51 26.39 -8.30
C SER A 16 1.70 25.57 -7.01
N LYS A 17 1.58 26.21 -5.84
CA LYS A 17 1.74 25.52 -4.54
C LYS A 17 0.79 24.33 -4.39
N ILE A 18 -0.45 24.47 -4.87
CA ILE A 18 -1.49 23.42 -4.79
C ILE A 18 -1.19 22.29 -5.76
N GLU A 19 -0.81 22.60 -7.00
CA GLU A 19 -0.45 21.60 -8.01
C GLU A 19 0.81 20.84 -7.61
N ARG A 20 1.81 21.52 -7.07
CA ARG A 20 3.05 20.91 -6.58
C ARG A 20 2.79 19.92 -5.45
N ALA A 21 1.89 20.24 -4.54
CA ALA A 21 1.50 19.32 -3.46
C ALA A 21 0.82 18.05 -3.96
N ASN A 22 0.17 18.11 -5.13
CA ASN A 22 -0.57 17.00 -5.73
C ASN A 22 0.14 16.33 -6.92
N ALA A 23 1.24 16.90 -7.42
CA ALA A 23 1.84 16.52 -8.70
C ALA A 23 2.08 15.00 -8.84
N CYS A 24 2.74 14.38 -7.86
CA CYS A 24 3.00 12.94 -7.94
C CYS A 24 1.76 12.11 -7.60
N CYS A 25 0.83 12.62 -6.79
CA CYS A 25 -0.47 11.98 -6.55
C CYS A 25 -1.27 11.89 -7.86
N THR A 26 -1.26 12.97 -8.65
CA THR A 26 -1.87 13.03 -9.98
C THR A 26 -1.27 11.96 -10.90
N VAL A 27 0.05 11.81 -10.95
CA VAL A 27 0.68 10.76 -11.77
C VAL A 27 0.22 9.36 -11.36
N ILE A 28 0.21 9.06 -10.05
CA ILE A 28 -0.25 7.74 -9.55
C ILE A 28 -1.71 7.48 -9.93
N LYS A 29 -2.58 8.50 -9.83
CA LYS A 29 -3.99 8.42 -10.23
C LYS A 29 -4.18 8.17 -11.73
N HIS A 30 -3.24 8.62 -12.56
CA HIS A 30 -3.24 8.34 -14.01
C HIS A 30 -2.77 6.92 -14.34
N LEU A 31 -2.06 6.24 -13.44
CA LEU A 31 -1.61 4.86 -13.63
C LEU A 31 -2.65 3.85 -13.16
N MET A 32 -3.31 4.12 -12.03
CA MET A 32 -4.27 3.21 -11.40
C MET A 32 -5.58 3.94 -11.10
N LYS A 33 -6.67 3.47 -11.70
CA LYS A 33 -8.03 3.91 -11.37
C LYS A 33 -8.45 3.25 -10.05
N LYS A 34 -8.78 4.07 -9.04
CA LYS A 34 -9.38 3.59 -7.80
C LYS A 34 -10.86 3.25 -8.05
N ASN A 35 -11.24 2.00 -7.86
CA ASN A 35 -12.63 1.56 -8.00
C ASN A 35 -13.41 1.85 -6.71
N PHE A 36 -12.94 1.32 -5.58
CA PHE A 36 -13.55 1.54 -4.26
C PHE A 36 -12.51 1.36 -3.14
N THR A 37 -12.91 1.75 -1.93
CA THR A 37 -12.12 1.61 -0.71
C THR A 37 -12.81 0.62 0.22
N LEU A 38 -12.06 -0.32 0.79
CA LEU A 38 -12.47 -1.06 1.98
C LEU A 38 -11.98 -0.27 3.20
N GLU A 39 -12.90 0.46 3.82
CA GLU A 39 -12.63 1.48 4.84
C GLU A 39 -12.12 0.88 6.14
N PHE A 40 -11.23 1.60 6.82
CA PHE A 40 -10.60 1.09 8.04
C PHE A 40 -11.62 0.52 9.05
N SER A 41 -11.45 -0.75 9.44
CA SER A 41 -12.10 -1.31 10.63
C SER A 41 -11.10 -1.50 11.77
N ARG A 42 -11.58 -1.32 13.00
CA ARG A 42 -10.83 -1.55 14.23
C ARG A 42 -10.48 -3.02 14.42
N ASP A 43 -11.29 -3.94 13.90
CA ASP A 43 -11.09 -5.38 14.09
C ASP A 43 -9.89 -5.86 13.28
N ARG A 44 -9.80 -5.41 12.02
CA ARG A 44 -8.69 -5.77 11.11
C ARG A 44 -7.53 -4.77 11.12
N LYS A 45 -7.68 -3.64 11.81
CA LYS A 45 -6.71 -2.54 11.96
C LYS A 45 -6.03 -2.14 10.65
N SER A 46 -6.77 -2.15 9.54
CA SER A 46 -6.23 -1.91 8.21
C SER A 46 -7.32 -1.43 7.25
N MET A 47 -6.91 -0.78 6.18
CA MET A 47 -7.76 -0.38 5.06
C MET A 47 -7.10 -0.74 3.73
N SER A 48 -7.89 -0.88 2.69
CA SER A 48 -7.37 -1.17 1.36
C SER A 48 -8.16 -0.48 0.27
N VAL A 49 -7.53 -0.26 -0.88
CA VAL A 49 -8.19 0.25 -2.07
C VAL A 49 -8.10 -0.79 -3.19
N TYR A 50 -9.20 -1.03 -3.88
CA TYR A 50 -9.22 -1.84 -5.09
C TYR A 50 -8.97 -0.93 -6.28
N CYS A 51 -7.96 -1.26 -7.07
CA CYS A 51 -7.55 -0.46 -8.20
C CYS A 51 -7.40 -1.31 -9.47
N THR A 52 -7.79 -0.73 -10.59
CA THR A 52 -7.57 -1.27 -11.93
C THR A 52 -6.57 -0.40 -12.68
N PRO A 53 -5.65 -0.97 -13.47
CA PRO A 53 -4.76 -0.17 -14.31
C PRO A 53 -5.57 0.72 -15.27
N ALA A 54 -5.21 1.99 -15.36
CA ALA A 54 -5.89 2.94 -16.24
C ALA A 54 -5.53 2.71 -17.72
N LYS A 55 -4.38 2.06 -17.99
CA LYS A 55 -3.88 1.70 -19.31
C LYS A 55 -3.21 0.32 -19.26
N GLY A 56 -3.38 -0.48 -20.32
CA GLY A 56 -2.80 -1.81 -20.47
C GLY A 56 -3.59 -2.95 -19.84
N ASP A 57 -3.24 -4.20 -20.17
CA ASP A 57 -3.95 -5.42 -19.76
C ASP A 57 -3.54 -5.94 -18.37
N GLY A 58 -3.13 -5.04 -17.47
CA GLY A 58 -2.77 -5.43 -16.11
C GLY A 58 -4.01 -5.84 -15.31
N GLY A 59 -3.92 -6.95 -14.58
CA GLY A 59 -4.97 -7.36 -13.64
C GLY A 59 -5.14 -6.36 -12.50
N ALA A 60 -6.36 -6.32 -11.92
CA ALA A 60 -6.64 -5.51 -10.76
C ALA A 60 -5.72 -5.82 -9.58
N LYS A 61 -5.51 -4.83 -8.70
CA LYS A 61 -4.66 -4.93 -7.50
C LYS A 61 -5.40 -4.33 -6.32
N MET A 62 -5.15 -4.88 -5.13
CA MET A 62 -5.53 -4.19 -3.89
C MET A 62 -4.30 -3.68 -3.16
N PHE A 63 -4.27 -2.39 -2.86
CA PHE A 63 -3.23 -1.77 -2.05
C PHE A 63 -3.71 -1.64 -0.62
N VAL A 64 -2.95 -2.20 0.34
CA VAL A 64 -3.34 -2.33 1.75
C VAL A 64 -2.39 -1.50 2.61
N LYS A 65 -2.95 -0.78 3.59
CA LYS A 65 -2.17 -0.16 4.67
C LYS A 65 -2.82 -0.43 6.03
N GLY A 66 -2.02 -0.60 7.09
CA GLY A 66 -2.56 -0.83 8.42
C GLY A 66 -1.51 -1.09 9.49
N ALA A 67 -1.98 -1.55 10.65
CA ALA A 67 -1.14 -2.00 11.75
C ALA A 67 -0.19 -3.10 11.27
N PRO A 68 1.12 -3.02 11.58
CA PRO A 68 2.10 -3.92 10.98
C PRO A 68 1.82 -5.39 11.25
N GLU A 69 1.48 -5.76 12.47
CA GLU A 69 1.23 -7.14 12.89
C GLU A 69 0.10 -7.76 12.07
N GLY A 70 -1.06 -7.09 12.00
CA GLY A 70 -2.23 -7.61 11.29
C GLY A 70 -2.13 -7.60 9.77
N VAL A 71 -1.28 -6.75 9.18
CA VAL A 71 -1.02 -6.77 7.74
C VAL A 71 -0.02 -7.85 7.39
N ILE A 72 1.11 -7.93 8.11
CA ILE A 72 2.18 -8.90 7.84
C ILE A 72 1.69 -10.33 8.06
N ASP A 73 0.83 -10.57 9.06
CA ASP A 73 0.29 -11.91 9.33
C ASP A 73 -0.54 -12.48 8.17
N ARG A 74 -1.15 -11.60 7.36
CA ARG A 74 -1.91 -11.97 6.16
C ARG A 74 -1.06 -12.03 4.88
N CYS A 75 0.23 -11.69 4.96
CA CYS A 75 1.13 -11.76 3.83
C CYS A 75 1.73 -13.16 3.69
N THR A 76 1.65 -13.74 2.50
CA THR A 76 2.32 -15.01 2.16
C THR A 76 3.59 -14.80 1.33
N TYR A 77 3.82 -13.58 0.87
CA TYR A 77 4.94 -13.20 0.03
C TYR A 77 5.52 -11.85 0.46
N VAL A 78 6.79 -11.63 0.10
CA VAL A 78 7.49 -10.34 0.22
C VAL A 78 7.99 -9.89 -1.15
N ARG A 79 8.01 -8.58 -1.37
CA ARG A 79 8.47 -7.97 -2.62
C ARG A 79 9.93 -7.53 -2.49
N VAL A 80 10.77 -7.93 -3.45
CA VAL A 80 12.18 -7.55 -3.56
C VAL A 80 12.39 -6.89 -4.92
N GLY A 81 12.41 -5.56 -4.95
CA GLY A 81 12.35 -4.80 -6.19
C GLY A 81 11.05 -5.09 -6.96
N THR A 82 11.18 -5.67 -8.15
CA THR A 82 10.05 -6.10 -8.99
C THR A 82 9.64 -7.55 -8.77
N THR A 83 10.48 -8.34 -8.08
CA THR A 83 10.25 -9.78 -7.86
C THR A 83 9.50 -10.07 -6.57
N ARG A 84 8.92 -11.27 -6.49
CA ARG A 84 8.17 -11.75 -5.32
C ARG A 84 8.78 -13.07 -4.85
N VAL A 85 9.04 -13.16 -3.54
CA VAL A 85 9.54 -14.40 -2.90
C VAL A 85 8.63 -14.78 -1.73
N PRO A 86 8.56 -16.06 -1.33
CA PRO A 86 7.77 -16.49 -0.18
C PRO A 86 8.19 -15.76 1.10
N LEU A 87 7.22 -15.36 1.93
CA LEU A 87 7.50 -14.81 3.24
C LEU A 87 7.82 -15.96 4.21
N THR A 88 9.10 -16.13 4.53
CA THR A 88 9.53 -17.10 5.54
C THR A 88 9.44 -16.50 6.95
N ASN A 89 9.37 -17.34 7.98
CA ASN A 89 9.36 -16.89 9.38
C ASN A 89 10.59 -16.04 9.71
N ALA A 90 11.78 -16.42 9.22
CA ALA A 90 12.99 -15.64 9.42
C ALA A 90 12.91 -14.22 8.85
N ILE A 91 12.27 -14.04 7.68
CA ILE A 91 12.04 -12.72 7.08
C ILE A 91 11.00 -11.95 7.91
N LYS A 92 9.90 -12.62 8.29
CA LYS A 92 8.83 -12.04 9.13
C LYS A 92 9.37 -11.50 10.44
N ASP A 93 10.18 -12.30 11.14
CA ASP A 93 10.78 -11.95 12.43
C ASP A 93 11.72 -10.75 12.30
N LYS A 94 12.52 -10.70 11.23
CA LYS A 94 13.40 -9.57 10.95
C LYS A 94 12.63 -8.27 10.71
N ILE A 95 11.54 -8.33 9.94
CA ILE A 95 10.68 -7.17 9.68
C ILE A 95 10.05 -6.68 11.00
N LEU A 96 9.48 -7.59 11.79
CA LEU A 96 8.86 -7.25 13.08
C LEU A 96 9.86 -6.70 14.10
N ALA A 97 11.11 -7.16 14.09
CA ALA A 97 12.17 -6.61 14.94
C ALA A 97 12.42 -5.12 14.63
N VAL A 98 12.60 -4.77 13.35
CA VAL A 98 12.82 -3.37 12.94
C VAL A 98 11.62 -2.49 13.28
N ILE A 99 10.39 -3.00 13.11
CA ILE A 99 9.18 -2.27 13.48
C ILE A 99 9.13 -1.99 14.99
N ARG A 100 9.50 -2.97 15.82
CA ARG A 100 9.59 -2.77 17.27
C ARG A 100 10.62 -1.70 17.60
N ASP A 101 11.81 -1.78 17.02
CA ASP A 101 12.88 -0.81 17.26
C ASP A 101 12.43 0.62 16.90
N TRP A 102 11.71 0.80 15.79
CA TRP A 102 11.15 2.10 15.41
C TRP A 102 9.99 2.54 16.30
N GLY A 103 9.13 1.62 16.72
CA GLY A 103 7.93 1.91 17.50
C GLY A 103 8.18 2.16 18.99
N THR A 104 9.14 1.44 19.59
CA THR A 104 9.45 1.50 21.03
C THR A 104 10.82 2.08 21.33
N GLY A 105 11.65 2.33 20.30
CA GLY A 105 12.93 3.00 20.45
C GLY A 105 12.81 4.52 20.63
N ARG A 106 13.94 5.20 20.50
CA ARG A 106 14.05 6.66 20.69
C ARG A 106 13.14 7.48 19.76
N ASP A 107 12.89 6.96 18.56
CA ASP A 107 12.14 7.68 17.53
C ASP A 107 10.62 7.63 17.78
N THR A 108 10.12 6.62 18.51
CA THR A 108 8.68 6.43 18.84
C THR A 108 7.76 6.59 17.62
N LEU A 109 8.15 6.00 16.48
CA LEU A 109 7.47 6.21 15.21
C LEU A 109 6.16 5.43 15.14
N ARG A 110 5.14 6.07 14.57
CA ARG A 110 3.92 5.39 14.14
C ARG A 110 4.20 4.57 12.87
N CYS A 111 4.47 3.28 13.05
CA CYS A 111 4.71 2.36 11.94
C CYS A 111 3.41 1.97 11.23
N LEU A 112 3.44 1.93 9.89
CA LEU A 112 2.38 1.38 9.06
C LEU A 112 2.99 0.37 8.09
N ALA A 113 2.44 -0.83 8.05
CA ALA A 113 2.79 -1.78 7.00
C ALA A 113 2.00 -1.47 5.73
N LEU A 114 2.69 -1.61 4.59
CA LEU A 114 2.12 -1.49 3.25
C LEU A 114 2.25 -2.85 2.56
N ALA A 115 1.14 -3.34 2.00
CA ALA A 115 1.10 -4.59 1.27
C ALA A 115 0.28 -4.44 -0.02
N THR A 116 0.42 -5.41 -0.92
CA THR A 116 -0.37 -5.47 -2.16
C THR A 116 -0.88 -6.88 -2.37
N ARG A 117 -2.19 -7.02 -2.58
CA ARG A 117 -2.77 -8.28 -3.08
C ARG A 117 -2.63 -8.28 -4.59
N ASP A 118 -1.72 -9.13 -5.08
CA ASP A 118 -1.41 -9.23 -6.52
C ASP A 118 -2.60 -9.75 -7.33
N THR A 119 -3.38 -10.66 -6.77
CA THR A 119 -4.54 -11.26 -7.45
C THR A 119 -5.74 -11.17 -6.49
N PRO A 120 -6.46 -10.03 -6.50
CA PRO A 120 -7.69 -9.90 -5.72
C PRO A 120 -8.83 -10.70 -6.33
N LEU A 121 -9.86 -10.98 -5.52
CA LEU A 121 -11.12 -11.55 -6.00
C LEU A 121 -11.80 -10.58 -6.97
N LYS A 122 -12.66 -11.11 -7.84
CA LYS A 122 -13.52 -10.25 -8.66
C LYS A 122 -14.50 -9.50 -7.76
N VAL A 123 -14.96 -8.35 -8.23
CA VAL A 123 -15.86 -7.49 -7.45
C VAL A 123 -17.15 -8.21 -7.08
N ASP A 124 -17.70 -9.00 -8.01
CA ASP A 124 -18.94 -9.75 -7.81
C ASP A 124 -18.81 -10.91 -6.80
N GLU A 125 -17.57 -11.31 -6.46
CA GLU A 125 -17.27 -12.36 -5.49
C GLU A 125 -16.87 -11.79 -4.12
N MET A 126 -16.77 -10.45 -4.00
CA MET A 126 -16.42 -9.79 -2.74
C MET A 126 -17.69 -9.48 -1.94
N ASN A 127 -17.76 -9.97 -0.71
CA ASN A 127 -18.73 -9.49 0.26
C ASN A 127 -18.30 -8.08 0.72
N LEU A 128 -18.98 -7.06 0.22
CA LEU A 128 -18.73 -5.65 0.55
C LEU A 128 -19.62 -5.14 1.69
N GLU A 129 -20.60 -5.94 2.15
CA GLU A 129 -21.56 -5.55 3.17
C GLU A 129 -20.98 -5.62 4.60
N ASP A 130 -19.99 -6.48 4.82
CA ASP A 130 -19.29 -6.66 6.12
C ASP A 130 -17.93 -5.92 6.21
N SER A 131 -17.76 -4.83 5.43
CA SER A 131 -16.48 -4.08 5.37
C SER A 131 -16.25 -3.11 6.51
#